data_AF-A0A8H6HS29-F1
#
_entry.id   AF-A0A8H6HS29-F1
#
_cell.length_a   1.000
_cell.length_b   1.000
_cell.length_c   1.000
_cell.angle_alpha   90.00
_cell.angle_beta   90.00
_cell.angle_gamma   90.00
#
_symmetry.space_group_name_H-M   'P 1'
#
loop_
_entity.id
_entity.type
_entity.pdbx_description
1 polymer ?
#
loop_
_entity_poly.entity_id
_entity_poly.type
_entity_poly.pdbx_seq_one_letter_code
_entity_poly.pdbx_strand_id
1 'polypeptide(L)'
;MSSAALPSELYEGLILKLANVLEITRGNEGVSTPQGRQRLLQATKEFRNALDHARELAVNIPGGEFTTTDQDNVIRMLETLRDRKRARLTQFSSRPVETAQSGLSARMEIDSMASTPFQG
;
A
#
# COMPACT_ATOMS: atom_id res chain seq x y z
N MET A 1 0.40 13.21 -2.16
CA MET A 1 0.67 11.82 -2.55
C MET A 1 2.11 11.80 -3.01
N SER A 2 3.03 11.54 -2.08
CA SER A 2 4.47 11.51 -2.35
C SER A 2 4.75 10.32 -3.26
N SER A 3 5.07 10.60 -4.53
CA SER A 3 5.64 9.66 -5.47
C SER A 3 7.04 9.30 -4.96
N ALA A 4 7.13 8.42 -3.96
CA ALA A 4 8.39 7.80 -3.59
C ALA A 4 8.81 6.96 -4.80
N ALA A 5 9.78 7.46 -5.56
CA ALA A 5 10.37 6.70 -6.65
C ALA A 5 10.81 5.34 -6.09
N LEU A 6 10.45 4.26 -6.78
CA LEU A 6 10.86 2.93 -6.38
C LEU A 6 12.40 2.90 -6.32
N PRO A 7 13.00 2.32 -5.27
CA PRO A 7 14.45 2.31 -5.11
C PRO A 7 15.08 1.26 -6.05
N SER A 8 15.08 1.55 -7.35
CA SER A 8 15.55 0.66 -8.42
C SER A 8 17.01 0.26 -8.22
N GLU A 9 17.86 1.18 -7.74
CA GLU A 9 19.27 0.93 -7.44
C GLU A 9 19.48 -0.24 -6.48
N LEU A 10 18.59 -0.41 -5.49
CA LEU A 10 18.66 -1.52 -4.54
C LEU A 10 18.41 -2.85 -5.24
N TYR A 11 17.39 -2.92 -6.08
CA TYR A 11 17.02 -4.14 -6.81
C TYR A 11 18.05 -4.50 -7.88
N GLU A 12 18.57 -3.51 -8.60
CA GLU A 12 19.66 -3.68 -9.57
C GLU A 12 20.93 -4.22 -8.91
N GLY A 13 21.24 -3.75 -7.69
CA GLY A 13 22.39 -4.20 -6.91
C GLY A 13 22.30 -5.65 -6.40
N LEU A 14 21.11 -6.26 -6.32
CA LEU A 14 20.95 -7.63 -5.81
C LEU A 14 21.66 -8.66 -6.69
N ILE A 15 21.59 -8.49 -8.01
CA ILE A 15 22.23 -9.42 -8.97
C ILE A 15 23.74 -9.38 -8.80
N LEU A 16 24.33 -8.19 -8.67
CA LEU A 16 25.77 -8.02 -8.46
C LEU A 16 26.23 -8.66 -7.14
N LYS A 17 25.46 -8.48 -6.06
CA LYS A 17 25.74 -9.11 -4.76
C LYS A 17 25.67 -10.63 -4.82
N LEU A 18 24.68 -11.18 -5.52
CA LEU A 18 24.58 -12.63 -5.75
C LEU A 18 25.75 -13.15 -6.60
N ALA A 19 26.09 -12.44 -7.67
CA ALA A 19 27.22 -12.78 -8.53
C ALA A 19 28.53 -12.85 -7.70
N ASN A 20 28.77 -11.87 -6.83
CA ASN A 20 29.92 -11.87 -5.92
C ASN A 20 29.95 -13.12 -5.00
N VAL A 21 28.81 -13.50 -4.42
CA VAL A 21 28.71 -14.74 -3.61
C VAL A 21 29.08 -15.97 -4.44
N LEU A 22 28.59 -16.06 -5.67
CA LEU A 22 28.88 -17.18 -6.57
C LEU A 22 30.34 -17.21 -7.02
N GLU A 23 30.94 -16.06 -7.31
CA GLU A 23 32.34 -15.94 -7.69
C GLU A 23 33.27 -16.38 -6.55
N ILE A 24 33.01 -15.94 -5.32
CA ILE A 24 33.78 -16.37 -4.14
C ILE A 24 33.64 -17.89 -3.93
N THR A 25 32.44 -18.43 -4.15
CA THR A 25 32.18 -19.88 -4.00
C THR A 25 32.91 -20.71 -5.07
N ARG A 26 33.05 -20.20 -6.29
CA ARG A 26 33.69 -20.87 -7.42
C ARG A 26 35.21 -20.65 -7.49
N GLY A 27 35.74 -19.63 -6.81
CA GLY A 27 37.16 -19.35 -6.78
C GLY A 27 37.99 -20.48 -6.15
N ASN A 28 39.19 -20.72 -6.69
CA ASN A 28 40.10 -21.79 -6.25
C ASN A 28 40.48 -21.72 -4.75
N GLU A 29 40.43 -20.53 -4.15
CA GLU A 29 40.71 -20.29 -2.73
C GLU A 29 39.46 -20.36 -1.82
N GLY A 30 38.27 -20.51 -2.40
CA GLY A 30 36.94 -20.23 -1.83
C GLY A 30 36.75 -20.66 -0.37
N VAL A 31 36.14 -21.82 -0.13
CA VAL A 31 35.94 -22.36 1.23
C VAL A 31 37.22 -22.99 1.82
N SER A 32 38.23 -23.18 0.98
CA SER A 32 39.47 -23.89 1.27
C SER A 32 40.35 -23.15 2.29
N THR A 33 40.31 -21.82 2.28
CA THR A 33 41.09 -20.98 3.21
C THR A 33 40.19 -20.34 4.29
N PRO A 34 40.69 -20.04 5.50
CA PRO A 34 39.93 -19.30 6.51
C PRO A 34 39.50 -17.90 6.02
N GLN A 35 40.38 -17.24 5.26
CA GLN A 35 40.11 -15.91 4.69
C GLN A 35 39.01 -15.97 3.63
N GLY A 36 39.02 -16.99 2.76
CA GLY A 36 37.95 -17.20 1.77
C GLY A 36 36.60 -17.53 2.43
N ARG A 37 36.60 -18.32 3.52
CA ARG A 37 35.39 -18.53 4.35
C ARG A 37 34.84 -17.23 4.95
N GLN A 38 35.72 -16.37 5.46
CA GLN A 38 35.30 -15.08 6.02
C GLN A 38 34.74 -14.14 4.96
N ARG A 39 35.39 -14.08 3.78
CA ARG A 39 34.89 -13.33 2.62
C ARG A 39 33.52 -13.83 2.16
N LEU A 40 33.32 -15.14 2.08
CA LEU A 40 32.04 -15.75 1.70
C LEU A 40 30.94 -15.42 2.73
N LEU A 41 31.25 -15.53 4.02
CA LEU A 41 30.31 -15.18 5.08
C LEU A 41 29.88 -13.71 4.97
N GLN A 42 30.84 -12.81 4.73
CA GLN A 42 30.57 -11.39 4.58
C GLN A 42 29.70 -11.11 3.35
N ALA A 43 30.06 -11.64 2.18
CA ALA A 43 29.28 -11.47 0.95
C ALA A 43 27.86 -12.02 1.09
N THR A 44 27.70 -13.17 1.75
CA THR A 44 26.39 -13.79 2.00
C THR A 44 25.54 -12.93 2.94
N LYS A 45 26.14 -12.38 4.01
CA LYS A 45 25.45 -11.44 4.92
C LYS A 45 25.01 -10.18 4.19
N GLU A 46 25.88 -9.59 3.38
CA GLU A 46 25.56 -8.39 2.61
C GLU A 46 24.43 -8.64 1.60
N PHE A 47 24.44 -9.78 0.92
CA PHE A 47 23.36 -10.16 0.01
C PHE A 47 22.04 -10.38 0.76
N ARG A 48 22.06 -11.10 1.89
CA ARG A 48 20.87 -11.33 2.71
C ARG A 48 20.27 -10.02 3.22
N ASN A 49 21.11 -9.14 3.76
CA ASN A 49 20.66 -7.84 4.27
C ASN A 49 20.04 -6.99 3.15
N ALA A 50 20.62 -7.00 1.95
CA ALA A 50 20.06 -6.29 0.81
C ALA A 50 18.71 -6.89 0.35
N LEU A 51 18.57 -8.21 0.38
CA LEU A 51 17.30 -8.89 0.10
C LEU A 51 16.22 -8.58 1.14
N ASP A 52 16.58 -8.61 2.42
CA ASP A 52 15.65 -8.32 3.51
C ASP A 52 15.13 -6.88 3.39
N HIS A 53 16.03 -5.93 3.11
CA HIS A 53 15.67 -4.52 2.88
C HIS A 53 14.80 -4.35 1.62
N ALA A 54 15.13 -5.04 0.52
CA ALA A 54 14.31 -5.01 -0.70
C ALA A 54 12.91 -5.57 -0.45
N ARG A 55 12.80 -6.67 0.29
CA ARG A 55 11.52 -7.27 0.68
C ARG A 55 10.69 -6.36 1.56
N GLU A 56 11.31 -5.74 2.57
CA GLU A 56 10.65 -4.78 3.45
C GLU A 56 10.06 -3.62 2.65
N LEU A 57 10.83 -3.05 1.73
CA LEU A 57 10.34 -2.01 0.84
C LEU A 57 9.21 -2.49 -0.06
N ALA A 58 9.33 -3.69 -0.65
CA ALA A 58 8.28 -4.25 -1.51
C ALA A 58 6.93 -4.40 -0.79
N VAL A 59 6.95 -4.89 0.46
CA VAL A 59 5.73 -5.09 1.27
C VAL A 59 5.15 -3.75 1.75
N ASN A 60 5.99 -2.74 1.96
CA ASN A 60 5.55 -1.41 2.41
C ASN A 60 5.05 -0.50 1.27
N ILE A 61 5.16 -0.93 0.00
CA ILE A 61 4.49 -0.24 -1.11
C ILE A 61 2.98 -0.41 -0.91
N PRO A 62 2.15 0.65 -1.07
CA PRO A 62 0.70 0.51 -0.98
C PRO A 62 0.18 -0.59 -1.91
N GLY A 63 -0.42 -1.63 -1.32
CA GLY A 63 -0.91 -2.79 -2.05
C GLY A 63 0.17 -3.82 -2.43
N GLY A 64 1.40 -3.67 -1.94
CA GLY A 64 2.51 -4.62 -2.11
C GLY A 64 2.28 -5.96 -1.40
N GLU A 65 1.36 -6.01 -0.44
CA GLU A 65 0.85 -7.23 0.18
C GLU A 65 -0.11 -8.03 -0.73
N PHE A 66 -0.68 -7.38 -1.75
CA PHE A 66 -1.67 -7.99 -2.64
C PHE A 66 -1.02 -8.61 -3.87
N THR A 67 -1.55 -9.75 -4.30
CA THR A 67 -1.26 -10.22 -5.66
C THR A 67 -1.88 -9.26 -6.68
N THR A 68 -1.37 -9.24 -7.91
CA THR A 68 -1.97 -8.43 -8.99
C THR A 68 -3.46 -8.75 -9.17
N THR A 69 -3.84 -10.02 -9.05
CA THR A 69 -5.23 -10.46 -9.10
C THR A 69 -6.08 -9.85 -7.98
N ASP A 70 -5.55 -9.79 -6.76
CA ASP A 70 -6.25 -9.18 -5.63
C ASP A 70 -6.42 -7.67 -5.85
N GLN A 71 -5.39 -6.99 -6.36
CA GLN A 71 -5.46 -5.57 -6.72
C GLN A 71 -6.54 -5.32 -7.79
N ASP A 72 -6.59 -6.14 -8.85
CA ASP A 72 -7.61 -6.05 -9.90
C ASP A 72 -9.04 -6.24 -9.36
N ASN A 73 -9.21 -7.17 -8.41
CA ASN A 73 -10.50 -7.40 -7.76
C ASN A 73 -10.93 -6.20 -6.91
N VAL A 74 -10.01 -5.62 -6.14
CA VAL A 74 -10.27 -4.40 -5.35
C VAL A 74 -10.61 -3.23 -6.26
N ILE A 75 -9.85 -3.03 -7.35
CA ILE A 75 -10.13 -1.98 -8.35
C ILE A 75 -11.55 -2.16 -8.89
N ARG A 76 -11.91 -3.35 -9.36
CA ARG A 76 -13.25 -3.63 -9.90
C ARG A 76 -14.37 -3.38 -8.89
N MET A 77 -14.16 -3.76 -7.64
CA MET A 77 -15.10 -3.48 -6.55
C MET A 77 -15.27 -1.98 -6.33
N LEU A 78 -14.17 -1.23 -6.28
CA LEU A 78 -14.18 0.22 -6.09
C LEU A 78 -14.85 0.96 -7.26
N GLU A 79 -14.59 0.52 -8.49
CA GLU A 79 -15.26 1.06 -9.68
C GLU A 79 -16.77 0.80 -9.64
N THR A 80 -17.19 -0.42 -9.29
CA THR A 80 -18.60 -0.76 -9.13
C THR A 80 -19.28 0.12 -8.07
N LEU A 81 -18.60 0.38 -6.94
CA LEU A 81 -19.10 1.25 -5.88
C LEU A 81 -19.19 2.71 -6.33
N ARG A 82 -18.18 3.21 -7.04
CA ARG A 82 -18.16 4.55 -7.64
C ARG A 82 -19.35 4.73 -8.58
N ASP A 83 -19.56 3.77 -9.47
CA ASP A 83 -20.59 3.88 -10.52
C ASP A 83 -22.00 3.79 -9.92
N ARG A 84 -22.20 2.92 -8.92
CA ARG A 84 -23.45 2.89 -8.13
C ARG A 84 -23.72 4.19 -7.40
N LYS A 85 -22.70 4.80 -6.77
CA LYS A 85 -22.84 6.08 -6.08
C LYS A 85 -23.18 7.21 -7.06
N ARG A 86 -22.54 7.24 -8.23
CA ARG A 86 -22.86 8.20 -9.30
C ARG A 86 -24.30 8.06 -9.77
N ALA A 87 -24.76 6.84 -10.07
CA ALA A 87 -26.13 6.58 -10.48
C ALA A 87 -27.16 7.05 -9.43
N ARG A 88 -26.90 6.76 -8.14
CA ARG A 88 -27.75 7.25 -7.05
C ARG A 88 -27.76 8.77 -6.97
N LEU A 89 -26.60 9.42 -7.08
CA LEU A 89 -26.50 10.87 -7.04
C LEU A 89 -27.30 11.51 -8.19
N THR A 90 -27.17 10.97 -9.40
CA THR A 90 -27.96 11.39 -10.56
C THR A 90 -29.46 11.22 -10.32
N GLN A 91 -29.86 10.08 -9.75
CA GLN A 91 -31.26 9.84 -9.38
C GLN A 91 -31.77 10.88 -8.37
N PHE A 92 -31.01 11.15 -7.31
CA PHE A 92 -31.35 12.15 -6.30
C PHE A 92 -31.42 13.56 -6.90
N SER A 93 -30.46 13.96 -7.72
CA SER A 93 -30.43 15.29 -8.34
C SER A 93 -31.54 15.47 -9.39
N SER A 94 -32.00 14.38 -10.01
CA SER A 94 -33.10 14.40 -11.00
C SER A 94 -34.49 14.42 -10.37
N ARG A 95 -34.61 14.16 -9.07
CA ARG A 95 -35.89 14.30 -8.37
C ARG A 95 -36.18 15.80 -8.22
N PRO A 96 -37.28 16.31 -8.81
CA PRO A 96 -37.72 17.65 -8.47
C PRO A 96 -37.97 17.67 -6.96
N VAL A 97 -37.43 18.69 -6.27
CA VAL A 97 -37.87 19.00 -4.91
C VAL A 97 -39.32 19.43 -5.06
N GLU A 98 -40.24 18.47 -4.95
CA GLU A 98 -41.63 18.80 -4.69
C GLU A 98 -41.63 19.48 -3.33
N THR A 99 -41.54 20.81 -3.34
CA THR A 99 -42.06 21.61 -2.26
C THR A 99 -43.48 21.11 -2.04
N ALA A 100 -43.68 20.35 -0.96
CA ALA A 100 -44.97 19.95 -0.49
C ALA A 100 -45.77 21.23 -0.16
N GLN A 101 -46.33 21.85 -1.20
CA GLN A 101 -47.47 22.73 -1.08
C GLN A 101 -48.69 21.83 -0.97
N SER A 102 -48.83 21.18 0.18
CA SER A 102 -50.16 20.86 0.68
C SER A 102 -50.07 20.86 2.19
N GLY A 103 -50.72 21.87 2.75
CA GLY A 103 -50.47 22.38 4.09
C GLY A 103 -50.69 21.33 5.17
N LEU A 104 -49.77 21.30 6.11
CA LEU A 104 -50.03 20.96 7.50
C LEU A 104 -48.91 21.62 8.30
N SER A 105 -49.33 22.57 9.11
CA SER A 105 -48.64 23.24 10.20
C SER A 105 -47.55 22.37 10.86
N ALA A 106 -46.32 22.46 10.39
CA ALA A 106 -45.15 21.97 11.11
C ALA A 106 -44.46 23.19 11.70
N ARG A 107 -44.99 23.60 12.86
CA ARG A 107 -44.32 24.45 13.83
C ARG A 107 -42.93 23.84 14.04
N MET A 108 -41.94 24.44 13.40
CA MET A 108 -40.55 24.02 13.45
C MET A 108 -40.03 24.45 14.83
N GLU A 109 -40.34 23.64 15.86
CA GLU A 109 -39.73 23.81 17.17
C GLU A 109 -38.28 23.36 17.04
N ILE A 110 -37.41 24.35 16.94
CA ILE A 110 -35.97 24.22 17.01
C ILE A 110 -35.66 23.74 18.44
N ASP A 111 -35.62 22.43 18.65
CA ASP A 111 -35.18 21.85 19.92
C ASP A 111 -33.66 22.01 20.01
N SER A 112 -33.26 23.18 20.50
CA SER A 112 -31.90 23.50 20.92
C SER A 112 -31.61 22.81 22.23
N MET A 113 -31.22 21.53 22.19
CA MET A 113 -30.65 20.83 23.33
C MET A 113 -29.37 20.11 22.90
N ALA A 114 -28.33 20.92 22.68
CA ALA A 114 -26.95 20.47 22.79
C ALA A 114 -26.71 20.01 24.24
N SER A 115 -26.64 18.70 24.44
CA SER A 115 -26.20 18.11 25.69
C SER A 115 -25.18 17.02 25.40
N THR A 116 -23.92 17.29 25.71
CA THR A 116 -23.14 16.43 26.60
C THR A 116 -22.09 17.24 27.38
N PRO A 117 -21.77 16.80 28.61
CA PRO A 117 -21.20 17.64 29.66
C PRO A 117 -19.68 17.45 29.79
N PHE A 118 -18.97 18.46 30.31
CA PHE A 118 -17.76 18.22 31.10
C PHE A 118 -17.53 19.42 32.02
N GLN A 119 -17.64 19.19 33.32
CA GLN A 119 -17.30 20.13 34.38
C GLN A 119 -16.47 19.34 35.40
N GLY A 120 -15.25 19.81 35.68
CA GLY A 120 -14.42 19.38 36.82
C GLY A 120 -13.45 18.25 36.52
#